data_AF-A0AAD1UQB0-F1
#
_entry.id   AF-A0AAD1UQB0-F1
#
_cell.length_a   1.000
_cell.length_b   1.000
_cell.length_c   1.000
_cell.angle_alpha   90.00
_cell.angle_beta   90.00
_cell.angle_gamma   90.00
#
_symmetry.space_group_name_H-M   'P 1'
#
loop_
_entity.id
_entity.type
_entity.pdbx_description
1 polymer ?
#
loop_
_entity_poly.entity_id
_entity_poly.type
_entity_poly.pdbx_seq_one_letter_code
_entity_poly.pdbx_strand_id
1 'polypeptide(L)'
;MGKSHSISQNKEKCKIFQEQSCQTDEITLSYQKIAPTKDWETFLPENEGIVIKLQAIWRGSIARKTFRTPKDSHNKSVDKKGNSDPKYFKSEDESETIQKGKVYNFDQPRVIKKYTYKSGAVYEGEWKGGFRDGIGTQKWPDGATYEGSWRFNKAEGKGKFTHADGDIYEGDWANDKANGFGVYNRNNEATYHGHWKNDLQDGKGIERWTDNSEHEGEYQKGKKHGYGVHKWNDGSIYEGQWEDNKMCGVGIYKFFDGRKYRGEWKDNNMEGHGFYIWRDGKKYQGQYKDDKKHGYGIHKWADGRTYEGSWALGKQHGLGRYLCSGTVKYGLWEEGARIKWFNQQEVKRIKNGDDSWFKQNWNQDLLLLSNKRVAFGMTEGVKKSLEKVAIKIGKMDQL
;
A
#
# COMPACT_ATOMS: atom_id res chain seq x y z
N MET A 1 -58.01 10.80 17.24
CA MET A 1 -58.66 11.07 18.54
C MET A 1 -59.67 9.95 18.79
N GLY A 2 -59.62 9.33 19.97
CA GLY A 2 -60.52 8.22 20.36
C GLY A 2 -59.74 7.09 21.04
N LYS A 3 -59.79 7.05 22.37
CA LYS A 3 -59.14 6.05 23.24
C LYS A 3 -60.10 4.89 23.52
N SER A 4 -59.56 3.68 23.59
CA SER A 4 -60.05 2.45 24.24
C SER A 4 -58.86 1.48 24.27
N HIS A 5 -58.57 0.59 25.21
CA HIS A 5 -59.20 0.05 26.42
C HIS A 5 -58.09 -0.58 27.31
N SER A 6 -58.43 -0.79 28.59
CA SER A 6 -57.77 -1.60 29.64
C SER A 6 -57.46 -3.06 29.22
N ILE A 7 -56.55 -3.83 29.84
CA ILE A 7 -56.70 -4.71 31.05
C ILE A 7 -55.38 -5.55 31.07
N SER A 8 -54.49 -5.48 32.09
CA SER A 8 -54.40 -6.24 33.37
C SER A 8 -53.79 -7.67 33.32
N GLN A 9 -52.98 -7.97 34.36
CA GLN A 9 -52.54 -9.28 34.93
C GLN A 9 -51.31 -9.96 34.27
N ASN A 10 -50.38 -10.65 34.97
CA ASN A 10 -50.17 -11.09 36.37
C ASN A 10 -48.66 -11.49 36.48
N LYS A 11 -47.89 -11.06 37.49
CA LYS A 11 -47.49 -11.75 38.75
C LYS A 11 -46.57 -13.00 38.66
N GLU A 12 -45.48 -12.92 39.46
CA GLU A 12 -44.78 -13.99 40.23
C GLU A 12 -43.88 -15.00 39.46
N LYS A 13 -42.73 -15.54 39.90
CA LYS A 13 -41.96 -15.74 41.18
C LYS A 13 -40.50 -16.11 40.74
N CYS A 14 -39.39 -15.64 41.31
CA CYS A 14 -38.69 -15.97 42.58
C CYS A 14 -38.38 -17.47 42.87
N LYS A 15 -37.09 -17.89 42.80
CA LYS A 15 -36.28 -18.65 43.82
C LYS A 15 -35.01 -19.26 43.19
N ILE A 16 -33.80 -18.85 43.62
CA ILE A 16 -32.88 -19.45 44.63
C ILE A 16 -32.29 -20.82 44.23
N PHE A 17 -30.95 -20.90 44.11
CA PHE A 17 -30.08 -21.98 44.65
C PHE A 17 -28.63 -21.48 44.82
N GLN A 18 -28.07 -21.65 46.03
CA GLN A 18 -26.62 -21.70 46.34
C GLN A 18 -26.08 -23.09 45.86
N GLU A 19 -24.80 -23.39 45.64
CA GLU A 19 -23.60 -23.22 46.47
C GLU A 19 -22.35 -23.84 45.75
N GLN A 20 -21.12 -23.43 46.14
CA GLN A 20 -19.79 -24.10 45.96
C GLN A 20 -19.07 -24.13 44.57
N SER A 21 -17.74 -24.05 44.41
CA SER A 21 -16.59 -23.62 45.23
C SER A 21 -15.33 -23.52 44.33
N CYS A 22 -14.27 -22.84 44.82
CA CYS A 22 -12.84 -22.98 44.50
C CYS A 22 -12.21 -22.22 43.28
N GLN A 23 -11.58 -21.09 43.63
CA GLN A 23 -10.26 -20.55 43.27
C GLN A 23 -9.66 -20.80 41.87
N THR A 24 -9.41 -19.71 41.16
CA THR A 24 -8.06 -19.38 40.65
C THR A 24 -7.90 -17.85 40.62
N ASP A 25 -6.73 -17.38 41.06
CA ASP A 25 -6.38 -15.97 41.19
C ASP A 25 -6.23 -15.29 39.82
N GLU A 26 -7.15 -14.37 39.48
CA GLU A 26 -6.92 -13.38 38.42
C GLU A 26 -6.61 -12.02 39.05
N ILE A 27 -5.39 -11.56 38.77
CA ILE A 27 -4.92 -10.20 39.04
C ILE A 27 -5.89 -9.23 38.35
N THR A 28 -6.77 -8.64 39.15
CA THR A 28 -7.69 -7.60 38.68
C THR A 28 -6.88 -6.31 38.49
N LEU A 29 -6.42 -6.06 37.26
CA LEU A 29 -6.02 -4.71 36.86
C LEU A 29 -7.27 -3.84 36.89
N SER A 30 -7.43 -3.08 37.98
CA SER A 30 -8.47 -2.06 38.11
C SER A 30 -8.32 -1.05 36.98
N TYR A 31 -9.15 -1.19 35.93
CA TYR A 31 -9.41 -0.09 35.02
C TYR A 31 -10.12 1.01 35.83
N GLN A 32 -9.34 1.93 36.37
CA GLN A 32 -9.88 3.23 36.73
C GLN A 32 -10.44 3.82 35.44
N LYS A 33 -11.77 3.87 35.34
CA LYS A 33 -12.47 4.72 34.38
C LYS A 33 -12.03 6.15 34.66
N ILE A 34 -11.00 6.59 33.94
CA ILE A 34 -10.70 8.01 33.81
C ILE A 34 -11.92 8.60 33.12
N ALA A 35 -12.74 9.31 33.89
CA ALA A 35 -13.79 10.13 33.32
C ALA A 35 -13.14 11.09 32.31
N PRO A 36 -13.70 11.28 31.10
CA PRO A 36 -13.07 12.09 30.07
C PRO A 36 -13.06 13.54 30.54
N THR A 37 -11.91 14.00 31.03
CA THR A 37 -11.69 15.40 31.37
C THR A 37 -11.32 16.16 30.08
N LYS A 38 -12.24 17.03 29.66
CA LYS A 38 -12.18 18.00 28.53
C LYS A 38 -12.26 17.42 27.10
N ASP A 39 -13.47 17.52 26.56
CA ASP A 39 -13.91 17.66 25.16
C ASP A 39 -13.09 16.99 24.05
N TRP A 40 -13.38 15.71 23.84
CA TRP A 40 -13.09 15.03 22.56
C TRP A 40 -13.87 15.66 21.39
N GLU A 41 -14.99 16.33 21.66
CA GLU A 41 -15.84 17.02 20.67
C GLU A 41 -15.19 18.29 20.10
N THR A 42 -14.29 18.95 20.84
CA THR A 42 -13.50 20.10 20.34
C THR A 42 -12.08 19.70 19.90
N PHE A 43 -11.52 18.61 20.44
CA PHE A 43 -10.20 18.11 20.05
C PHE A 43 -10.14 17.59 18.62
N LEU A 44 -11.15 16.82 18.17
CA LEU A 44 -11.15 16.18 16.86
C LEU A 44 -11.22 17.17 15.69
N PRO A 45 -12.08 18.21 15.68
CA PRO A 45 -12.11 19.20 14.60
C PRO A 45 -10.84 20.04 14.48
N GLU A 46 -10.19 20.36 15.60
CA GLU A 46 -8.97 21.20 15.62
C GLU A 46 -7.70 20.40 15.26
N ASN A 47 -7.69 19.09 15.53
CA ASN A 47 -6.52 18.22 15.35
C ASN A 47 -6.71 17.15 14.27
N GLU A 48 -7.81 17.19 13.52
CA GLU A 48 -8.18 16.20 12.49
C GLU A 48 -7.03 15.93 11.52
N GLY A 49 -6.35 16.98 11.06
CA GLY A 49 -5.22 16.87 10.14
C GLY A 49 -3.97 16.20 10.74
N ILE A 50 -3.79 16.27 12.06
CA ILE A 50 -2.70 15.60 12.78
C ILE A 50 -3.06 14.12 13.01
N VAL A 51 -4.30 13.86 13.42
CA VAL A 51 -4.83 12.50 13.63
C VAL A 51 -4.81 11.72 12.31
N ILE A 52 -5.23 12.32 11.20
CA ILE A 52 -5.21 11.72 9.87
C ILE A 52 -3.77 11.41 9.41
N LYS A 53 -2.81 12.30 9.67
CA LYS A 53 -1.39 12.06 9.36
C LYS A 53 -0.83 10.90 10.18
N LEU A 54 -1.13 10.85 11.47
CA LEU A 54 -0.72 9.76 12.35
C LEU A 54 -1.35 8.44 11.91
N GLN A 55 -2.64 8.44 11.52
CA GLN A 55 -3.31 7.27 10.98
C GLN A 55 -2.73 6.82 9.63
N ALA A 56 -2.40 7.75 8.72
CA ALA A 56 -1.77 7.40 7.45
C ALA A 56 -0.35 6.85 7.63
N ILE A 57 0.45 7.48 8.51
CA ILE A 57 1.79 7.02 8.88
C ILE A 57 1.71 5.63 9.54
N TRP A 58 0.74 5.42 10.43
CA TRP A 58 0.52 4.16 11.15
C TRP A 58 -0.04 3.06 10.22
N ARG A 59 -1.02 3.35 9.35
CA ARG A 59 -1.52 2.42 8.31
C ARG A 59 -0.41 2.03 7.35
N GLY A 60 0.37 3.01 6.89
CA GLY A 60 1.58 2.76 6.13
C GLY A 60 2.59 1.93 6.92
N SER A 61 2.72 2.14 8.24
CA SER A 61 3.66 1.40 9.09
C SER A 61 3.20 -0.03 9.35
N ILE A 62 1.89 -0.28 9.44
CA ILE A 62 1.31 -1.61 9.55
C ILE A 62 1.49 -2.34 8.23
N ALA A 63 1.09 -1.74 7.11
CA ALA A 63 1.33 -2.30 5.77
C ALA A 63 2.82 -2.62 5.51
N ARG A 64 3.73 -1.78 6.03
CA ARG A 64 5.19 -2.00 5.99
C ARG A 64 5.68 -3.14 6.92
N LYS A 65 4.98 -3.43 8.02
CA LYS A 65 5.31 -4.53 8.94
C LYS A 65 4.68 -5.86 8.52
N THR A 66 3.56 -5.84 7.80
CA THR A 66 2.85 -7.06 7.35
C THR A 66 3.38 -7.66 6.05
N PHE A 67 4.22 -6.95 5.28
CA PHE A 67 4.76 -7.48 4.03
C PHE A 67 6.21 -7.97 4.15
N ARG A 68 6.34 -9.27 4.41
CA ARG A 68 7.49 -10.07 3.98
C ARG A 68 7.13 -10.65 2.61
N THR A 69 7.86 -10.28 1.57
CA THR A 69 7.89 -11.07 0.33
C THR A 69 8.35 -12.50 0.63
N PRO A 70 8.09 -13.50 -0.23
CA PRO A 70 8.72 -14.83 -0.14
C PRO A 70 10.27 -14.85 -0.13
N LYS A 71 10.96 -13.71 -0.15
CA LYS A 71 12.36 -13.61 0.26
C LYS A 71 12.49 -13.67 1.79
N ASP A 72 12.65 -14.90 2.28
CA ASP A 72 13.84 -15.33 3.03
C ASP A 72 13.57 -16.61 3.84
N SER A 73 12.31 -17.03 4.01
CA SER A 73 11.97 -18.11 4.96
C SER A 73 11.86 -19.51 4.39
N HIS A 74 11.53 -19.70 3.11
CA HIS A 74 11.03 -21.03 2.67
C HIS A 74 11.96 -21.81 1.73
N ASN A 75 12.93 -21.15 1.07
CA ASN A 75 13.82 -21.82 0.11
C ASN A 75 15.31 -21.78 0.47
N LYS A 76 15.67 -21.39 1.70
CA LYS A 76 17.06 -21.36 2.15
C LYS A 76 17.20 -22.03 3.51
N SER A 77 17.82 -23.21 3.55
CA SER A 77 18.58 -23.58 4.74
C SER A 77 19.93 -22.85 4.64
N VAL A 78 20.22 -21.96 5.58
CA VAL A 78 21.55 -21.35 5.69
C VAL A 78 22.44 -22.34 6.43
N ASP A 79 23.43 -22.90 5.75
CA ASP A 79 24.44 -23.70 6.41
C ASP A 79 25.34 -22.83 7.30
N LYS A 80 26.11 -23.44 8.22
CA LYS A 80 27.04 -22.72 9.12
C LYS A 80 28.16 -21.95 8.39
N LYS A 81 28.20 -21.99 7.05
CA LYS A 81 29.18 -21.32 6.17
C LYS A 81 28.56 -20.22 5.28
N GLY A 82 27.26 -19.95 5.41
CA GLY A 82 26.56 -18.90 4.65
C GLY A 82 26.17 -19.31 3.23
N ASN A 83 26.26 -20.60 2.88
CA ASN A 83 25.79 -21.12 1.61
C ASN A 83 24.31 -21.52 1.73
N SER A 84 23.48 -21.12 0.76
CA SER A 84 22.05 -21.39 0.77
C SER A 84 21.71 -22.55 -0.17
N ASP A 85 21.68 -23.77 0.37
CA ASP A 85 21.11 -24.89 -0.37
C ASP A 85 19.58 -24.81 -0.36
N PRO A 86 18.93 -25.12 -1.50
CA PRO A 86 17.48 -25.17 -1.55
C PRO A 86 16.98 -26.34 -0.69
N LYS A 87 15.91 -26.09 0.08
CA LYS A 87 15.33 -27.10 0.96
C LYS A 87 14.69 -28.26 0.18
N TYR A 88 14.03 -27.92 -0.93
CA TYR A 88 13.38 -28.85 -1.86
C TYR A 88 14.10 -28.82 -3.21
N PHE A 89 13.82 -29.79 -4.09
CA PHE A 89 14.44 -29.89 -5.42
C PHE A 89 15.97 -29.83 -5.38
N LYS A 90 16.56 -30.64 -4.50
CA LYS A 90 18.00 -30.70 -4.28
C LYS A 90 18.73 -31.32 -5.48
N SER A 91 19.88 -30.76 -5.81
CA SER A 91 20.72 -31.28 -6.91
C SER A 91 21.24 -32.69 -6.64
N GLU A 92 21.41 -33.06 -5.37
CA GLU A 92 21.80 -34.41 -4.95
C GLU A 92 20.74 -35.43 -5.36
N ASP A 93 19.46 -35.15 -5.10
CA ASP A 93 18.34 -36.00 -5.50
C ASP A 93 18.26 -36.12 -7.03
N GLU A 94 18.48 -35.02 -7.78
CA GLU A 94 18.56 -35.03 -9.25
C GLU A 94 19.65 -35.98 -9.76
N SER A 95 20.83 -35.99 -9.13
CA SER A 95 21.97 -36.78 -9.58
C SER A 95 21.93 -38.25 -9.14
N GLU A 96 21.21 -38.59 -8.06
CA GLU A 96 21.20 -39.93 -7.45
C GLU A 96 20.69 -41.02 -8.41
N THR A 97 19.74 -40.68 -9.28
CA THR A 97 19.12 -41.64 -10.21
C THR A 97 19.81 -41.67 -11.57
N ILE A 98 20.78 -40.79 -11.81
CA ILE A 98 21.52 -40.70 -13.06
C ILE A 98 22.75 -41.62 -12.96
N GLN A 99 22.74 -42.73 -13.70
CA GLN A 99 23.93 -43.56 -13.81
C GLN A 99 24.99 -42.82 -14.63
N LYS A 100 26.21 -42.67 -14.06
CA LYS A 100 27.35 -42.09 -14.78
C LYS A 100 27.55 -42.78 -16.13
N GLY A 101 27.49 -42.00 -17.21
CA GLY A 101 27.69 -42.49 -18.58
C GLY A 101 26.42 -42.96 -19.30
N LYS A 102 25.24 -43.01 -18.66
CA LYS A 102 23.96 -43.21 -19.38
C LYS A 102 23.47 -41.89 -19.97
N VAL A 103 23.22 -41.91 -21.27
CA VAL A 103 22.61 -40.80 -22.01
C VAL A 103 21.09 -40.95 -21.99
N TYR A 104 20.37 -39.83 -21.84
CA TYR A 104 18.90 -39.82 -21.93
C TYR A 104 18.47 -40.31 -23.32
N ASN A 105 17.68 -41.38 -23.36
CA ASN A 105 17.12 -41.91 -24.60
C ASN A 105 15.71 -41.33 -24.82
N PHE A 106 15.56 -40.50 -25.86
CA PHE A 106 14.29 -39.89 -26.23
C PHE A 106 13.25 -40.87 -26.76
N ASP A 107 13.64 -42.04 -27.23
CA ASP A 107 12.72 -43.04 -27.80
C ASP A 107 12.31 -44.10 -26.76
N GLN A 108 12.96 -44.12 -25.60
CA GLN A 108 12.61 -45.06 -24.54
C GLN A 108 11.19 -44.77 -23.99
N PRO A 109 10.33 -45.79 -23.83
CA PRO A 109 9.02 -45.61 -23.22
C PRO A 109 9.16 -45.20 -21.74
N ARG A 110 8.17 -44.45 -21.26
CA ARG A 110 8.05 -44.14 -19.84
C ARG A 110 7.64 -45.37 -19.04
N VAL A 111 8.14 -45.49 -17.83
CA VAL A 111 7.76 -46.53 -16.87
C VAL A 111 7.36 -45.89 -15.55
N ILE A 112 6.30 -46.40 -14.91
CA ILE A 112 5.89 -45.90 -13.59
C ILE A 112 6.69 -46.64 -12.52
N LYS A 113 7.32 -45.91 -11.61
CA LYS A 113 8.11 -46.49 -10.53
C LYS A 113 8.10 -45.58 -9.30
N LYS A 114 8.19 -46.22 -8.13
CA LYS A 114 8.46 -45.58 -6.86
C LYS A 114 9.95 -45.63 -6.51
N TYR A 115 10.50 -44.52 -6.04
CA TYR A 115 11.89 -44.41 -5.59
C TYR A 115 11.98 -43.61 -4.28
N THR A 116 12.83 -44.05 -3.37
CA THR A 116 13.13 -43.35 -2.11
C THR A 116 14.58 -42.89 -2.16
N TYR A 117 14.78 -41.57 -2.14
CA TYR A 117 16.09 -40.94 -2.16
C TYR A 117 16.79 -41.06 -0.81
N LYS A 118 18.12 -40.92 -0.78
CA LYS A 118 18.90 -40.85 0.48
C LYS A 118 18.47 -39.70 1.38
N SER A 119 17.93 -38.62 0.82
CA SER A 119 17.35 -37.51 1.56
C SER A 119 16.07 -37.90 2.34
N GLY A 120 15.51 -39.08 2.07
CA GLY A 120 14.22 -39.53 2.58
C GLY A 120 13.03 -39.07 1.73
N ALA A 121 13.26 -38.25 0.70
CA ALA A 121 12.22 -37.90 -0.25
C ALA A 121 11.76 -39.15 -1.03
N VAL A 122 10.47 -39.21 -1.35
CA VAL A 122 9.88 -40.31 -2.11
C VAL A 122 9.26 -39.76 -3.37
N TYR A 123 9.66 -40.29 -4.53
CA TYR A 123 9.02 -39.99 -5.81
C TYR A 123 8.25 -41.21 -6.30
N GLU A 124 7.04 -40.98 -6.80
CA GLU A 124 6.19 -41.97 -7.45
C GLU A 124 5.58 -41.35 -8.71
N GLY A 125 5.93 -41.90 -9.86
CA GLY A 125 5.53 -41.32 -11.14
C GLY A 125 6.25 -41.94 -12.32
N GLU A 126 6.17 -41.26 -13.46
CA GLU A 126 6.77 -41.66 -14.71
C GLU A 126 8.29 -41.41 -14.75
N TRP A 127 9.02 -42.40 -15.28
CA TRP A 127 10.47 -42.35 -15.47
C TRP A 127 10.82 -42.62 -16.91
N LYS A 128 11.84 -41.94 -17.41
CA LYS A 128 12.44 -42.16 -18.73
C LYS A 128 13.96 -42.10 -18.65
N GLY A 129 14.63 -43.19 -19.01
CA GLY A 129 16.10 -43.24 -19.00
C GLY A 129 16.76 -43.01 -17.63
N GLY A 130 16.05 -43.24 -16.52
CA GLY A 130 16.55 -42.95 -15.16
C GLY A 130 16.24 -41.54 -14.64
N PHE A 131 15.54 -40.73 -15.43
CA PHE A 131 15.07 -39.40 -15.07
C PHE A 131 13.58 -39.44 -14.77
N ARG A 132 13.13 -38.67 -13.77
CA ARG A 132 11.71 -38.30 -13.60
C ARG A 132 11.30 -37.52 -14.85
N ASP A 133 10.29 -38.02 -15.54
CA ASP A 133 9.86 -37.48 -16.83
C ASP A 133 8.41 -37.89 -17.11
N GLY A 134 7.53 -36.90 -17.28
CA GLY A 134 6.08 -37.10 -17.32
C GLY A 134 5.42 -36.68 -16.00
N ILE A 135 4.29 -37.27 -15.66
CA ILE A 135 3.54 -36.95 -14.45
C ILE A 135 4.08 -37.74 -13.26
N GLY A 136 4.21 -37.07 -12.12
CA GLY A 136 4.62 -37.73 -10.89
C GLY A 136 4.42 -36.88 -9.65
N THR A 137 4.46 -37.57 -8.51
CA THR A 137 4.34 -36.99 -7.18
C THR A 137 5.65 -37.18 -6.43
N GLN A 138 6.16 -36.11 -5.83
CA GLN A 138 7.25 -36.17 -4.87
C GLN A 138 6.75 -35.73 -3.49
N LYS A 139 7.11 -36.49 -2.46
CA LYS A 139 6.84 -36.19 -1.06
C LYS A 139 8.15 -36.11 -0.29
N TRP A 140 8.35 -35.03 0.47
CA TRP A 140 9.52 -34.84 1.33
C TRP A 140 9.23 -35.31 2.78
N PRO A 141 10.27 -35.58 3.59
CA PRO A 141 10.10 -36.07 4.96
C PRO A 141 9.32 -35.13 5.89
N ASP A 142 9.34 -33.82 5.60
CA ASP A 142 8.59 -32.81 6.36
C ASP A 142 7.11 -32.71 5.95
N GLY A 143 6.67 -33.53 5.00
CA GLY A 143 5.30 -33.58 4.53
C GLY A 143 5.00 -32.71 3.32
N ALA A 144 5.94 -31.87 2.87
CA ALA A 144 5.77 -31.12 1.63
C ALA A 144 5.55 -32.07 0.44
N THR A 145 4.76 -31.65 -0.55
CA THR A 145 4.49 -32.42 -1.77
C THR A 145 4.60 -31.58 -3.03
N TYR A 146 5.04 -32.19 -4.12
CA TYR A 146 4.92 -31.68 -5.49
C TYR A 146 4.18 -32.71 -6.31
N GLU A 147 3.14 -32.29 -7.01
CA GLU A 147 2.33 -33.11 -7.90
C GLU A 147 2.27 -32.41 -9.25
N GLY A 148 2.83 -33.01 -10.30
CA GLY A 148 2.81 -32.35 -11.60
C GLY A 148 3.72 -32.99 -12.63
N SER A 149 3.98 -32.21 -13.67
CA SER A 149 4.86 -32.56 -14.77
C SER A 149 6.33 -32.43 -14.37
N TRP A 150 7.11 -33.39 -14.85
CA TRP A 150 8.54 -33.51 -14.68
C TRP A 150 9.21 -33.64 -16.04
N ARG A 151 10.41 -33.08 -16.17
CA ARG A 151 11.27 -33.27 -17.33
C ARG A 151 12.71 -33.25 -16.90
N PHE A 152 13.48 -34.26 -17.32
CA PHE A 152 14.90 -34.36 -16.97
C PHE A 152 15.18 -34.16 -15.47
N ASN A 153 14.42 -34.86 -14.61
CA ASN A 153 14.52 -34.74 -13.15
C ASN A 153 14.10 -33.40 -12.54
N LYS A 154 13.53 -32.47 -13.31
CA LYS A 154 13.07 -31.17 -12.83
C LYS A 154 11.56 -30.98 -12.94
N ALA A 155 10.95 -30.25 -12.02
CA ALA A 155 9.59 -29.79 -12.18
C ALA A 155 9.51 -28.81 -13.37
N GLU A 156 8.65 -29.13 -14.33
CA GLU A 156 8.55 -28.46 -15.62
C GLU A 156 7.14 -28.57 -16.18
N GLY A 157 6.52 -27.47 -16.60
CA GLY A 157 5.13 -27.44 -17.06
C GLY A 157 4.14 -27.20 -15.93
N LYS A 158 3.00 -27.88 -15.92
CA LYS A 158 1.97 -27.68 -14.89
C LYS A 158 2.27 -28.51 -13.63
N GLY A 159 2.09 -27.92 -12.46
CA GLY A 159 2.23 -28.63 -11.20
C GLY A 159 1.73 -27.85 -10.01
N LYS A 160 1.52 -28.57 -8.91
CA LYS A 160 1.11 -28.07 -7.61
C LYS A 160 2.15 -28.45 -6.58
N PHE A 161 2.63 -27.46 -5.84
CA PHE A 161 3.49 -27.65 -4.67
C PHE A 161 2.74 -27.25 -3.42
N THR A 162 2.66 -28.17 -2.47
CA THR A 162 2.14 -27.93 -1.12
C THR A 162 3.33 -27.95 -0.17
N HIS A 163 3.66 -26.80 0.41
CA HIS A 163 4.74 -26.65 1.35
C HIS A 163 4.32 -27.16 2.74
N ALA A 164 5.29 -27.53 3.58
CA ALA A 164 5.05 -28.12 4.90
C ALA A 164 4.32 -27.18 5.89
N ASP A 165 4.35 -25.87 5.67
CA ASP A 165 3.64 -24.87 6.49
C ASP A 165 2.21 -24.56 5.99
N GLY A 166 1.76 -25.23 4.92
CA GLY A 166 0.43 -25.03 4.34
C GLY A 166 0.38 -24.06 3.17
N ASP A 167 1.49 -23.43 2.79
CA ASP A 167 1.55 -22.64 1.56
C ASP A 167 1.38 -23.54 0.33
N ILE A 168 0.62 -23.06 -0.66
CA ILE A 168 0.34 -23.82 -1.88
C ILE A 168 0.66 -22.94 -3.08
N TYR A 169 1.43 -23.46 -4.03
CA TYR A 169 1.55 -22.90 -5.37
C TYR A 169 1.00 -23.89 -6.39
N GLU A 170 0.16 -23.44 -7.31
CA GLU A 170 -0.37 -24.22 -8.42
C GLU A 170 -0.27 -23.42 -9.71
N GLY A 171 0.48 -23.92 -10.69
CA GLY A 171 0.72 -23.16 -11.91
C GLY A 171 1.78 -23.74 -12.81
N ASP A 172 2.38 -22.85 -13.61
CA ASP A 172 3.50 -23.16 -14.48
C ASP A 172 4.82 -23.23 -13.70
N TRP A 173 5.65 -24.19 -14.08
CA TRP A 173 6.96 -24.49 -13.54
C TRP A 173 7.99 -24.54 -14.67
N ALA A 174 9.19 -24.05 -14.38
CA ALA A 174 10.34 -24.25 -15.24
C ALA A 174 11.59 -24.43 -14.38
N ASN A 175 12.32 -25.52 -14.60
CA ASN A 175 13.56 -25.84 -13.87
C ASN A 175 13.40 -25.72 -12.34
N ASP A 176 12.43 -26.43 -11.77
CA ASP A 176 12.17 -26.48 -10.31
C ASP A 176 11.67 -25.17 -9.68
N LYS A 177 11.27 -24.20 -10.51
CA LYS A 177 10.80 -22.89 -10.04
C LYS A 177 9.45 -22.53 -10.62
N ALA A 178 8.64 -21.81 -9.84
CA ALA A 178 7.43 -21.15 -10.33
C ALA A 178 7.80 -20.16 -11.45
N ASN A 179 7.23 -20.37 -12.64
CA ASN A 179 7.57 -19.61 -13.83
C ASN A 179 6.45 -19.69 -14.87
N GLY A 180 5.85 -18.56 -15.25
CA GLY A 180 4.64 -18.52 -16.07
C GLY A 180 3.43 -18.06 -15.25
N PHE A 181 2.23 -18.57 -15.52
CA PHE A 181 1.03 -18.20 -14.78
C PHE A 181 0.75 -19.19 -13.64
N GLY A 182 0.37 -18.68 -12.47
CA GLY A 182 0.09 -19.51 -11.32
C GLY A 182 -0.67 -18.82 -10.21
N VAL A 183 -1.19 -19.64 -9.30
CA VAL A 183 -1.91 -19.24 -8.09
C VAL A 183 -1.08 -19.65 -6.89
N TYR A 184 -0.80 -18.70 -6.00
CA TYR A 184 -0.18 -18.95 -4.71
C TYR A 184 -1.18 -18.63 -3.61
N ASN A 185 -1.37 -19.57 -2.69
CA ASN A 185 -2.14 -19.39 -1.47
C ASN A 185 -1.15 -19.48 -0.30
N ARG A 186 -1.01 -18.39 0.43
CA ARG A 186 -0.16 -18.28 1.61
C ARG A 186 -0.93 -18.69 2.85
N ASN A 187 -1.01 -19.99 3.10
CA ASN A 187 -1.70 -20.60 4.24
C ASN A 187 -3.06 -19.95 4.59
N ASN A 188 -3.88 -19.67 3.57
CA ASN A 188 -5.16 -18.98 3.66
C ASN A 188 -5.13 -17.53 4.20
N GLU A 189 -3.97 -16.91 4.37
CA GLU A 189 -3.82 -15.50 4.78
C GLU A 189 -3.94 -14.53 3.60
N ALA A 190 -3.41 -14.97 2.45
CA ALA A 190 -3.41 -14.19 1.21
C ALA A 190 -3.37 -15.12 -0.01
N THR A 191 -3.93 -14.66 -1.13
CA THR A 191 -3.77 -15.33 -2.43
C THR A 191 -3.16 -14.38 -3.46
N TYR A 192 -2.30 -14.91 -4.32
CA TYR A 192 -1.82 -14.22 -5.51
C TYR A 192 -2.17 -15.03 -6.75
N HIS A 193 -2.77 -14.38 -7.73
CA HIS A 193 -3.11 -14.95 -9.04
C HIS A 193 -2.41 -14.11 -10.10
N GLY A 194 -1.44 -14.67 -10.82
CA GLY A 194 -0.73 -13.88 -11.82
C GLY A 194 0.52 -14.55 -12.37
N HIS A 195 1.38 -13.71 -12.92
CA HIS A 195 2.62 -14.16 -13.54
C HIS A 195 3.77 -14.28 -12.52
N TRP A 196 4.64 -15.24 -12.79
CA TRP A 196 5.78 -15.66 -12.00
C TRP A 196 7.02 -15.79 -12.87
N LYS A 197 8.18 -15.50 -12.30
CA LYS A 197 9.49 -15.71 -12.91
C LYS A 197 10.50 -16.06 -11.84
N ASN A 198 11.05 -17.27 -11.89
CA ASN A 198 12.05 -17.76 -10.95
C ASN A 198 11.62 -17.58 -9.47
N ASP A 199 10.44 -18.11 -9.12
CA ASP A 199 9.83 -18.06 -7.78
C ASP A 199 9.39 -16.67 -7.28
N LEU A 200 9.38 -15.67 -8.16
CA LEU A 200 8.97 -14.31 -7.81
C LEU A 200 7.79 -13.87 -8.67
N GLN A 201 6.84 -13.13 -8.09
CA GLN A 201 5.80 -12.43 -8.84
C GLN A 201 6.47 -11.48 -9.85
N ASP A 202 6.11 -11.57 -11.12
CA ASP A 202 6.72 -10.80 -12.20
C ASP A 202 5.75 -10.70 -13.38
N GLY A 203 5.34 -9.48 -13.75
CA GLY A 203 4.26 -9.23 -14.69
C GLY A 203 2.95 -8.88 -13.99
N LYS A 204 1.80 -9.09 -14.65
CA LYS A 204 0.48 -8.76 -14.09
C LYS A 204 0.02 -9.78 -13.06
N GLY A 205 -0.66 -9.32 -12.02
CA GLY A 205 -1.29 -10.18 -11.04
C GLY A 205 -2.27 -9.48 -10.12
N ILE A 206 -3.04 -10.29 -9.39
CA ILE A 206 -4.00 -9.87 -8.37
C ILE A 206 -3.61 -10.55 -7.06
N GLU A 207 -3.38 -9.75 -6.02
CA GLU A 207 -3.13 -10.21 -4.66
C GLU A 207 -4.33 -9.83 -3.79
N ARG A 208 -4.85 -10.78 -3.02
CA ARG A 208 -5.98 -10.62 -2.10
C ARG A 208 -5.58 -11.05 -0.71
N TRP A 209 -6.03 -10.31 0.29
CA TRP A 209 -5.76 -10.60 1.69
C TRP A 209 -7.04 -10.94 2.42
N THR A 210 -6.92 -11.69 3.52
CA THR A 210 -8.03 -12.05 4.42
C THR A 210 -8.75 -10.87 5.04
N ASP A 211 -8.10 -9.71 5.14
CA ASP A 211 -8.73 -8.47 5.60
C ASP A 211 -9.60 -7.78 4.52
N ASN A 212 -9.77 -8.42 3.35
CA ASN A 212 -10.44 -7.91 2.15
C ASN A 212 -9.70 -6.80 1.41
N SER A 213 -8.44 -6.50 1.76
CA SER A 213 -7.59 -5.70 0.89
C SER A 213 -7.32 -6.44 -0.42
N GLU A 214 -7.09 -5.70 -1.51
CA GLU A 214 -6.79 -6.24 -2.83
C GLU A 214 -5.79 -5.35 -3.57
N HIS A 215 -4.89 -5.95 -4.33
CA HIS A 215 -3.99 -5.26 -5.25
C HIS A 215 -4.06 -5.92 -6.61
N GLU A 216 -4.44 -5.18 -7.62
CA GLU A 216 -4.40 -5.61 -9.02
C GLU A 216 -3.43 -4.70 -9.76
N GLY A 217 -2.38 -5.26 -10.36
CA GLY A 217 -1.36 -4.45 -10.99
C GLY A 217 -0.17 -5.24 -11.51
N GLU A 218 0.88 -4.50 -11.84
CA GLU A 218 2.15 -5.05 -12.27
C GLU A 218 3.08 -5.34 -11.07
N TYR A 219 3.89 -6.37 -11.24
CA TYR A 219 4.90 -6.82 -10.29
C TYR A 219 6.24 -6.98 -11.00
N GLN A 220 7.33 -6.72 -10.28
CA GLN A 220 8.68 -6.99 -10.74
C GLN A 220 9.49 -7.55 -9.58
N LYS A 221 10.08 -8.74 -9.77
CA LYS A 221 10.92 -9.40 -8.75
C LYS A 221 10.26 -9.48 -7.36
N GLY A 222 8.97 -9.78 -7.32
CA GLY A 222 8.20 -9.97 -6.07
C GLY A 222 7.72 -8.68 -5.41
N LYS A 223 7.72 -7.54 -6.12
CA LYS A 223 7.25 -6.25 -5.59
C LYS A 223 6.30 -5.59 -6.57
N LYS A 224 5.30 -4.86 -6.06
CA LYS A 224 4.42 -4.00 -6.85
C LYS A 224 5.27 -2.97 -7.59
N HIS A 225 5.05 -2.87 -8.88
CA HIS A 225 5.79 -2.02 -9.81
C HIS A 225 4.83 -1.56 -10.93
N GLY A 226 5.20 -0.58 -11.75
CA GLY A 226 4.37 -0.19 -12.90
C GLY A 226 3.02 0.40 -12.48
N TYR A 227 1.95 0.12 -13.22
CA TYR A 227 0.61 0.59 -12.85
C TYR A 227 -0.13 -0.44 -11.98
N GLY A 228 -0.93 0.05 -11.02
CA GLY A 228 -1.80 -0.82 -10.24
C GLY A 228 -2.85 -0.10 -9.41
N VAL A 229 -3.92 -0.83 -9.11
CA VAL A 229 -5.01 -0.44 -8.24
C VAL A 229 -4.89 -1.20 -6.93
N HIS A 230 -4.94 -0.49 -5.80
CA HIS A 230 -4.98 -1.09 -4.49
C HIS A 230 -6.23 -0.63 -3.74
N LYS A 231 -7.02 -1.59 -3.27
CA LYS A 231 -8.20 -1.38 -2.43
C LYS A 231 -7.83 -1.80 -1.02
N TRP A 232 -7.92 -0.88 -0.07
CA TRP A 232 -7.71 -1.19 1.35
C TRP A 232 -9.01 -1.71 1.98
N ASN A 233 -8.86 -2.48 3.05
CA ASN A 233 -9.96 -2.97 3.87
C ASN A 233 -10.90 -1.86 4.41
N ASP A 234 -10.38 -0.63 4.60
CA ASP A 234 -11.15 0.52 5.07
C ASP A 234 -12.02 1.15 3.97
N GLY A 235 -11.92 0.67 2.72
CA GLY A 235 -12.62 1.19 1.55
C GLY A 235 -11.86 2.29 0.82
N SER A 236 -10.67 2.69 1.29
CA SER A 236 -9.80 3.57 0.52
C SER A 236 -9.29 2.85 -0.73
N ILE A 237 -9.02 3.62 -1.79
CA ILE A 237 -8.55 3.08 -3.08
C ILE A 237 -7.45 3.98 -3.62
N TYR A 238 -6.35 3.38 -4.06
CA TYR A 238 -5.30 4.03 -4.82
C TYR A 238 -5.23 3.42 -6.20
N GLU A 239 -5.04 4.27 -7.17
CA GLU A 239 -4.92 3.92 -8.57
C GLU A 239 -3.81 4.78 -9.17
N GLY A 240 -2.69 4.17 -9.52
CA GLY A 240 -1.49 4.92 -9.89
C GLY A 240 -0.25 4.08 -10.12
N GLN A 241 0.89 4.77 -10.24
CA GLN A 241 2.16 4.07 -10.38
C GLN A 241 2.71 3.56 -9.03
N TRP A 242 3.42 2.44 -9.14
CA TRP A 242 4.10 1.76 -8.06
C TRP A 242 5.57 1.55 -8.40
N GLU A 243 6.43 1.67 -7.41
CA GLU A 243 7.83 1.31 -7.49
C GLU A 243 8.27 0.69 -6.16
N ASP A 244 8.78 -0.55 -6.20
CA ASP A 244 9.27 -1.25 -5.02
C ASP A 244 8.26 -1.29 -3.84
N ASN A 245 6.99 -1.61 -4.13
CA ASN A 245 5.87 -1.59 -3.16
C ASN A 245 5.45 -0.19 -2.66
N LYS A 246 5.93 0.90 -3.27
CA LYS A 246 5.58 2.26 -2.87
C LYS A 246 4.79 2.96 -3.97
N MET A 247 3.77 3.73 -3.58
CA MET A 247 3.08 4.65 -4.50
C MET A 247 4.07 5.71 -4.99
N CYS A 248 4.12 5.92 -6.30
CA CYS A 248 5.00 6.88 -6.95
C CYS A 248 4.31 7.49 -8.19
N GLY A 249 4.99 8.42 -8.86
CA GLY A 249 4.49 9.00 -10.11
C GLY A 249 3.19 9.79 -9.91
N VAL A 250 2.23 9.66 -10.82
CA VAL A 250 0.89 10.24 -10.78
C VAL A 250 -0.14 9.18 -10.36
N GLY A 251 -0.97 9.53 -9.38
CA GLY A 251 -1.98 8.62 -8.85
C GLY A 251 -3.21 9.34 -8.30
N ILE A 252 -4.31 8.60 -8.25
CA ILE A 252 -5.57 8.97 -7.63
C ILE A 252 -5.73 8.18 -6.35
N TYR A 253 -5.96 8.87 -5.23
CA TYR A 253 -6.29 8.26 -3.96
C TYR A 253 -7.68 8.73 -3.52
N LYS A 254 -8.61 7.79 -3.40
CA LYS A 254 -9.96 7.96 -2.86
C LYS A 254 -9.91 7.48 -1.41
N PHE A 255 -10.06 8.39 -0.46
CA PHE A 255 -10.09 8.04 0.96
C PHE A 255 -11.47 7.47 1.33
N PHE A 256 -11.51 6.58 2.33
CA PHE A 256 -12.76 5.99 2.81
C PHE A 256 -13.81 7.04 3.26
N ASP A 257 -13.35 8.19 3.76
CA ASP A 257 -14.21 9.29 4.23
C ASP A 257 -14.68 10.23 3.10
N GLY A 258 -14.43 9.87 1.85
CA GLY A 258 -14.87 10.60 0.66
C GLY A 258 -13.91 11.70 0.20
N ARG A 259 -12.82 11.97 0.92
CA ARG A 259 -11.75 12.84 0.42
C ARG A 259 -11.12 12.22 -0.83
N LYS A 260 -10.56 13.06 -1.70
CA LYS A 260 -9.88 12.61 -2.93
C LYS A 260 -8.61 13.42 -3.16
N TYR A 261 -7.51 12.74 -3.40
CA TYR A 261 -6.29 13.33 -3.94
C TYR A 261 -6.03 12.82 -5.34
N ARG A 262 -5.60 13.71 -6.23
CA ARG A 262 -5.14 13.37 -7.58
C ARG A 262 -3.88 14.18 -7.85
N GLY A 263 -2.75 13.52 -8.03
CA GLY A 263 -1.50 14.26 -8.17
C GLY A 263 -0.29 13.38 -8.16
N GLU A 264 0.85 14.03 -7.98
CA GLU A 264 2.14 13.38 -7.89
C GLU A 264 2.35 12.73 -6.51
N TRP A 265 3.10 11.63 -6.51
CA TRP A 265 3.42 10.77 -5.38
C TRP A 265 4.91 10.43 -5.42
N LYS A 266 5.51 10.34 -4.23
CA LYS A 266 6.88 9.86 -4.06
C LYS A 266 6.97 9.09 -2.75
N ASP A 267 7.47 7.86 -2.80
CA ASP A 267 7.70 7.02 -1.62
C ASP A 267 6.47 6.91 -0.69
N ASN A 268 5.26 6.83 -1.27
CA ASN A 268 3.94 6.84 -0.59
C ASN A 268 3.43 8.19 -0.07
N ASN A 269 4.16 9.28 -0.26
CA ASN A 269 3.72 10.62 0.15
C ASN A 269 3.20 11.40 -1.06
N MET A 270 2.21 12.28 -0.83
CA MET A 270 1.86 13.32 -1.79
C MET A 270 3.06 14.26 -1.96
N GLU A 271 3.50 14.41 -3.19
CA GLU A 271 4.71 15.17 -3.57
C GLU A 271 4.40 15.96 -4.85
N GLY A 272 5.20 16.96 -5.20
CA GLY A 272 5.06 17.63 -6.49
C GLY A 272 3.77 18.42 -6.60
N HIS A 273 2.92 18.15 -7.59
CA HIS A 273 1.69 18.89 -7.88
C HIS A 273 0.46 18.01 -7.76
N GLY A 274 -0.61 18.55 -7.18
CA GLY A 274 -1.84 17.79 -7.02
C GLY A 274 -3.08 18.62 -6.71
N PHE A 275 -4.19 17.90 -6.72
CA PHE A 275 -5.55 18.37 -6.49
C PHE A 275 -6.13 17.58 -5.33
N TYR A 276 -6.58 18.28 -4.29
CA TYR A 276 -7.20 17.67 -3.13
C TYR A 276 -8.60 18.21 -2.96
N ILE A 277 -9.56 17.31 -2.78
CA ILE A 277 -10.97 17.61 -2.56
C ILE A 277 -11.33 17.04 -1.19
N TRP A 278 -11.80 17.90 -0.30
CA TRP A 278 -12.33 17.49 1.01
C TRP A 278 -13.81 17.14 0.90
N ARG A 279 -14.30 16.38 1.88
CA ARG A 279 -15.72 15.96 1.96
C ARG A 279 -16.69 17.13 2.00
N ASP A 280 -16.32 18.22 2.67
CA ASP A 280 -17.09 19.45 2.78
C ASP A 280 -17.06 20.34 1.53
N GLY A 281 -16.42 19.87 0.45
CA GLY A 281 -16.31 20.60 -0.81
C GLY A 281 -15.17 21.61 -0.86
N LYS A 282 -14.36 21.76 0.21
CA LYS A 282 -13.09 22.51 0.12
C LYS A 282 -12.22 21.88 -0.95
N LYS A 283 -11.40 22.70 -1.60
CA LYS A 283 -10.47 22.26 -2.66
C LYS A 283 -9.12 22.90 -2.49
N TYR A 284 -8.07 22.19 -2.88
CA TYR A 284 -6.73 22.70 -2.96
C TYR A 284 -6.10 22.20 -4.26
N GLN A 285 -5.49 23.12 -4.98
CA GLN A 285 -4.70 22.82 -6.17
C GLN A 285 -3.37 23.52 -6.02
N GLY A 286 -2.27 22.77 -6.04
CA GLY A 286 -0.97 23.37 -5.85
C GLY A 286 0.10 22.34 -5.58
N GLN A 287 1.22 22.82 -5.05
CA GLN A 287 2.36 21.98 -4.76
C GLN A 287 2.25 21.29 -3.39
N TYR A 288 2.91 20.15 -3.28
CA TYR A 288 3.01 19.28 -2.11
C TYR A 288 4.46 18.87 -1.88
N LYS A 289 4.80 18.66 -0.61
CA LYS A 289 6.06 18.06 -0.16
C LYS A 289 5.80 17.29 1.13
N ASP A 290 6.14 16.00 1.17
CA ASP A 290 5.96 15.14 2.35
C ASP A 290 4.54 15.26 2.97
N ASP A 291 3.51 15.08 2.13
CA ASP A 291 2.08 15.18 2.46
C ASP A 291 1.58 16.57 2.87
N LYS A 292 2.42 17.59 2.79
CA LYS A 292 2.07 18.96 3.20
C LYS A 292 1.97 19.85 1.98
N LYS A 293 0.96 20.72 1.98
CA LYS A 293 0.88 21.85 1.04
C LYS A 293 2.18 22.64 1.12
N HIS A 294 2.80 22.86 -0.02
CA HIS A 294 4.08 23.53 -0.12
C HIS A 294 4.10 24.40 -1.39
N GLY A 295 5.11 25.24 -1.56
CA GLY A 295 5.27 26.05 -2.76
C GLY A 295 4.05 26.95 -3.02
N TYR A 296 3.60 27.01 -4.27
CA TYR A 296 2.40 27.77 -4.64
C TYR A 296 1.14 26.91 -4.65
N GLY A 297 0.02 27.46 -4.19
CA GLY A 297 -1.27 26.77 -4.23
C GLY A 297 -2.49 27.66 -4.06
N ILE A 298 -3.61 27.17 -4.58
CA ILE A 298 -4.93 27.77 -4.52
C ILE A 298 -5.80 26.90 -3.61
N HIS A 299 -6.29 27.48 -2.52
CA HIS A 299 -7.24 26.87 -1.60
C HIS A 299 -8.60 27.55 -1.74
N LYS A 300 -9.63 26.79 -2.08
CA LYS A 300 -11.02 27.27 -2.16
C LYS A 300 -11.83 26.66 -1.02
N TRP A 301 -12.43 27.52 -0.22
CA TRP A 301 -13.35 27.11 0.85
C TRP A 301 -14.75 26.83 0.29
N ALA A 302 -15.55 26.06 1.04
CA ALA A 302 -16.92 25.69 0.65
C ALA A 302 -17.84 26.92 0.49
N ASP A 303 -17.61 27.97 1.29
CA ASP A 303 -18.31 29.26 1.22
C ASP A 303 -17.87 30.16 0.04
N GLY A 304 -17.00 29.66 -0.84
CA GLY A 304 -16.53 30.37 -2.02
C GLY A 304 -15.33 31.28 -1.77
N ARG A 305 -14.87 31.46 -0.52
CA ARG A 305 -13.61 32.16 -0.27
C ARG A 305 -12.47 31.44 -0.99
N THR A 306 -11.47 32.19 -1.43
CA THR A 306 -10.30 31.62 -2.11
C THR A 306 -9.03 32.28 -1.61
N TYR A 307 -8.01 31.48 -1.31
CA TYR A 307 -6.64 31.93 -1.06
C TYR A 307 -5.78 31.37 -2.17
N GLU A 308 -4.98 32.23 -2.75
CA GLU A 308 -4.07 31.93 -3.83
C GLU A 308 -2.72 32.51 -3.46
N GLY A 309 -1.71 31.68 -3.23
CA GLY A 309 -0.42 32.18 -2.75
C GLY A 309 0.52 31.08 -2.32
N SER A 310 1.56 31.48 -1.59
CA SER A 310 2.60 30.56 -1.11
C SER A 310 2.13 29.76 0.12
N TRP A 311 2.73 28.58 0.27
CA TRP A 311 2.48 27.59 1.32
C TRP A 311 3.81 27.01 1.80
N ALA A 312 3.95 26.84 3.12
CA ALA A 312 5.08 26.17 3.75
C ALA A 312 4.55 25.25 4.85
N LEU A 313 5.04 24.01 4.90
CA LEU A 313 4.70 23.02 5.94
C LEU A 313 3.19 22.83 6.16
N GLY A 314 2.39 22.99 5.11
CA GLY A 314 0.93 22.82 5.17
C GLY A 314 0.15 24.09 5.51
N LYS A 315 0.84 25.22 5.77
CA LYS A 315 0.25 26.49 6.17
C LYS A 315 0.47 27.58 5.12
N GLN A 316 -0.40 28.58 5.10
CA GLN A 316 -0.25 29.76 4.25
C GLN A 316 1.02 30.51 4.67
N HIS A 317 1.82 30.92 3.69
CA HIS A 317 3.10 31.59 3.94
C HIS A 317 3.38 32.58 2.79
N GLY A 318 4.20 33.59 3.02
CA GLY A 318 4.60 34.56 2.00
C GLY A 318 3.41 35.37 1.45
N LEU A 319 3.48 35.70 0.16
CA LEU A 319 2.47 36.53 -0.49
C LEU A 319 1.24 35.73 -0.90
N GLY A 320 0.07 36.35 -0.72
CA GLY A 320 -1.19 35.76 -1.09
C GLY A 320 -2.22 36.77 -1.60
N ARG A 321 -3.09 36.27 -2.47
CA ARG A 321 -4.31 36.90 -2.97
C ARG A 321 -5.49 36.18 -2.31
N TYR A 322 -6.34 36.94 -1.63
CA TYR A 322 -7.51 36.46 -0.93
C TYR A 322 -8.77 37.03 -1.55
N LEU A 323 -9.69 36.16 -1.96
CA LEU A 323 -11.01 36.51 -2.47
C LEU A 323 -12.06 36.15 -1.41
N CYS A 324 -12.86 37.13 -1.01
CA CYS A 324 -13.98 36.96 -0.09
C CYS A 324 -15.12 37.88 -0.50
N SER A 325 -16.33 37.32 -0.69
CA SER A 325 -17.53 38.09 -1.04
C SER A 325 -17.33 39.03 -2.24
N GLY A 326 -16.67 38.53 -3.31
CA GLY A 326 -16.35 39.32 -4.50
C GLY A 326 -15.19 40.32 -4.35
N THR A 327 -14.72 40.58 -3.13
CA THR A 327 -13.62 41.50 -2.87
C THR A 327 -12.28 40.78 -2.87
N VAL A 328 -11.32 41.30 -3.64
CA VAL A 328 -9.94 40.82 -3.66
C VAL A 328 -9.09 41.65 -2.70
N LYS A 329 -8.35 40.96 -1.83
CA LYS A 329 -7.35 41.54 -0.94
C LYS A 329 -6.00 40.85 -1.17
N TYR A 330 -4.91 41.58 -0.94
CA TYR A 330 -3.56 41.06 -1.07
C TYR A 330 -2.84 41.21 0.26
N GLY A 331 -2.11 40.20 0.69
CA GLY A 331 -1.48 40.22 2.01
C GLY A 331 -0.20 39.39 2.11
N LEU A 332 0.34 39.39 3.32
CA LEU A 332 1.50 38.64 3.74
C LEU A 332 1.10 37.66 4.86
N TRP A 333 1.51 36.41 4.72
CA TRP A 333 1.24 35.34 5.67
C TRP A 333 2.53 34.73 6.19
N GLU A 334 2.50 34.29 7.44
CA GLU A 334 3.58 33.54 8.06
C GLU A 334 2.96 32.51 9.01
N GLU A 335 3.40 31.25 8.92
CA GLU A 335 2.89 30.14 9.73
C GLU A 335 1.34 30.04 9.78
N GLY A 336 0.67 30.36 8.68
CA GLY A 336 -0.79 30.34 8.56
C GLY A 336 -1.49 31.59 9.08
N ALA A 337 -0.78 32.49 9.74
CA ALA A 337 -1.32 33.76 10.22
C ALA A 337 -1.11 34.87 9.19
N ARG A 338 -2.13 35.71 8.98
CA ARG A 338 -2.01 36.90 8.15
C ARG A 338 -1.32 38.01 8.93
N ILE A 339 -0.11 38.37 8.51
CA ILE A 339 0.71 39.43 9.11
C ILE A 339 0.23 40.82 8.66
N LYS A 340 -0.01 41.02 7.35
CA LYS A 340 -0.34 42.34 6.80
C LYS A 340 -1.30 42.25 5.61
N TRP A 341 -2.21 43.22 5.51
CA TRP A 341 -2.90 43.55 4.26
C TRP A 341 -2.17 44.68 3.56
N PHE A 342 -2.02 44.58 2.24
CA PHE A 342 -1.42 45.61 1.42
C PHE A 342 -2.46 46.61 0.92
N ASN A 343 -2.11 47.89 0.92
CA ASN A 343 -2.90 48.93 0.26
C ASN A 343 -2.68 48.92 -1.26
N GLN A 344 -3.46 49.72 -2.00
CA GLN A 344 -3.40 49.74 -3.47
C GLN A 344 -2.02 50.15 -4.02
N GLN A 345 -1.30 51.06 -3.37
CA GLN A 345 0.02 51.51 -3.81
C GLN A 345 1.08 50.42 -3.59
N GLU A 346 1.02 49.73 -2.46
CA GLU A 346 1.88 48.57 -2.16
C GLU A 346 1.64 47.43 -3.15
N VAL A 347 0.37 47.10 -3.44
CA VAL A 347 0.03 46.08 -4.44
C VAL A 347 0.57 46.46 -5.82
N LYS A 348 0.45 47.73 -6.24
CA LYS A 348 1.01 48.20 -7.51
C LYS A 348 2.53 48.03 -7.56
N ARG A 349 3.24 48.42 -6.50
CA ARG A 349 4.70 48.25 -6.38
C ARG A 349 5.10 46.78 -6.50
N ILE A 350 4.48 45.90 -5.72
CA ILE A 350 4.77 44.45 -5.73
C ILE A 350 4.50 43.84 -7.12
N LYS A 351 3.38 44.20 -7.76
CA LYS A 351 3.08 43.72 -9.12
C LYS A 351 4.09 44.19 -10.17
N ASN A 352 4.72 45.34 -9.96
CA ASN A 352 5.78 45.87 -10.81
C ASN A 352 7.16 45.26 -10.48
N GLY A 353 7.24 44.31 -9.55
CA GLY A 353 8.48 43.63 -9.18
C GLY A 353 9.36 44.41 -8.20
N ASP A 354 8.83 45.47 -7.57
CA ASP A 354 9.54 46.18 -6.50
C ASP A 354 9.54 45.34 -5.22
N ASP A 355 10.72 44.80 -4.89
CA ASP A 355 10.96 43.96 -3.71
C ASP A 355 11.64 44.72 -2.55
N SER A 356 11.83 46.04 -2.69
CA SER A 356 12.56 46.89 -1.72
C SER A 356 11.98 46.81 -0.31
N TRP A 357 10.64 46.73 -0.19
CA TRP A 357 9.96 46.61 1.10
C TRP A 357 10.31 45.30 1.83
N PHE A 358 10.45 44.19 1.11
CA PHE A 358 10.82 42.89 1.70
C PHE A 358 12.29 42.91 2.15
N LYS A 359 13.18 43.47 1.33
CA LYS A 359 14.60 43.58 1.66
C LYS A 359 14.88 44.42 2.93
N GLN A 360 14.03 45.41 3.22
CA GLN A 360 14.18 46.29 4.38
C GLN A 360 13.52 45.75 5.66
N ASN A 361 12.44 44.99 5.56
CA ASN A 361 11.59 44.63 6.71
C ASN A 361 11.52 43.11 6.99
N TRP A 362 12.22 42.29 6.22
CA TRP A 362 12.16 40.83 6.32
C TRP A 362 13.53 40.25 6.63
N ASN A 363 13.59 39.31 7.58
CA ASN A 363 14.83 38.65 7.95
C ASN A 363 15.34 37.79 6.77
N GLN A 364 16.63 37.89 6.44
CA GLN A 364 17.24 37.36 5.21
C GLN A 364 17.03 35.84 5.02
N ASP A 365 16.82 35.10 6.11
CA ASP A 365 16.69 33.64 6.10
C ASP A 365 15.45 33.12 5.35
N LEU A 366 14.41 33.92 5.22
CA LEU A 366 13.18 33.55 4.52
C LEU A 366 13.15 33.98 3.04
N LEU A 367 14.07 34.87 2.62
CA LEU A 367 14.27 35.23 1.20
C LEU A 367 14.77 34.02 0.38
N LEU A 368 15.48 33.09 1.04
CA LEU A 368 15.99 31.84 0.48
C LEU A 368 14.89 30.82 0.17
N LEU A 369 13.73 30.88 0.86
CA LEU A 369 12.56 30.06 0.55
C LEU A 369 11.76 30.61 -0.65
N SER A 370 11.87 31.91 -0.93
CA SER A 370 11.26 32.58 -2.08
C SER A 370 12.22 32.65 -3.27
N ASN A 371 12.72 31.50 -3.74
CA ASN A 371 13.53 31.49 -4.95
C ASN A 371 12.69 31.91 -6.17
N LYS A 372 12.97 33.11 -6.66
CA LYS A 372 12.56 33.74 -7.93
C LYS A 372 11.15 34.35 -7.97
N ARG A 373 11.15 35.68 -8.07
CA ARG A 373 10.04 36.61 -8.33
C ARG A 373 9.04 36.75 -7.18
N VAL A 374 9.19 37.86 -6.44
CA VAL A 374 8.19 38.33 -5.47
C VAL A 374 7.02 38.91 -6.26
N ALA A 375 6.14 38.05 -6.75
CA ALA A 375 4.97 38.44 -7.50
C ALA A 375 3.73 37.69 -6.99
N PHE A 376 2.60 38.36 -6.96
CA PHE A 376 1.32 37.67 -6.79
C PHE A 376 1.03 36.82 -8.02
N GLY A 377 0.42 35.65 -7.81
CA GLY A 377 -0.04 34.80 -8.90
C GLY A 377 0.86 33.61 -9.15
N MET A 378 0.28 32.61 -9.82
CA MET A 378 0.95 31.36 -10.13
C MET A 378 1.97 31.60 -11.24
N THR A 379 3.16 31.04 -11.11
CA THR A 379 4.12 31.09 -12.21
C THR A 379 3.64 30.21 -13.37
N GLU A 380 4.00 30.59 -14.59
CA GLU A 380 3.67 29.81 -15.80
C GLU A 380 4.26 28.39 -15.72
N GLY A 381 5.40 28.21 -15.03
CA GLY A 381 5.99 26.90 -14.78
C GLY A 381 5.09 26.00 -13.92
N VAL A 382 4.58 26.51 -12.80
CA VAL A 382 3.67 25.74 -11.93
C VAL A 382 2.35 25.45 -12.65
N LYS A 383 1.83 26.40 -13.44
CA LYS A 383 0.65 26.21 -14.28
C LYS A 383 0.80 25.03 -15.22
N LYS A 384 1.88 25.02 -16.01
CA LYS A 384 2.20 23.95 -16.96
C LYS A 384 2.39 22.60 -16.28
N SER A 385 2.99 22.56 -15.08
CA SER A 385 3.13 21.32 -14.32
C SER A 385 1.78 20.76 -13.85
N LEU A 386 0.89 21.61 -13.32
CA LEU A 386 -0.46 21.20 -12.95
C LEU A 386 -1.28 20.72 -14.16
N GLU A 387 -1.16 21.38 -15.30
CA GLU A 387 -1.79 20.95 -16.56
C GLU A 387 -1.27 19.58 -17.01
N LYS A 388 0.05 19.35 -16.96
CA LYS A 388 0.64 18.04 -17.29
C LYS A 388 0.13 16.93 -16.38
N VAL A 389 0.02 17.18 -15.08
CA VAL A 389 -0.53 16.23 -14.11
C VAL A 389 -2.01 15.95 -14.42
N ALA A 390 -2.80 16.98 -14.67
CA ALA A 390 -4.21 16.83 -15.04
C ALA A 390 -4.39 16.01 -16.34
N ILE A 391 -3.55 16.22 -17.35
CA ILE A 391 -3.55 15.43 -18.60
C ILE A 391 -3.20 13.96 -18.32
N LYS A 392 -2.19 13.69 -17.50
CA LYS A 392 -1.83 12.31 -17.13
C LYS A 392 -2.96 11.60 -16.40
N ILE A 393 -3.59 12.27 -15.43
CA ILE A 393 -4.75 11.76 -14.70
C ILE A 393 -5.91 11.46 -15.66
N GLY A 394 -6.22 12.38 -16.58
CA GLY A 394 -7.31 12.19 -17.55
C GLY A 394 -7.09 11.01 -18.50
N LYS A 395 -5.83 10.63 -18.76
CA LYS A 395 -5.50 9.40 -19.49
C LYS A 395 -5.65 8.13 -18.65
N MET A 396 -5.44 8.22 -17.34
CA MET A 396 -5.63 7.09 -16.42
C MET A 396 -7.11 6.75 -16.25
N ASP A 397 -8.00 7.74 -16.21
CA ASP A 397 -9.46 7.52 -16.17
C ASP A 397 -10.01 6.85 -17.46
N GLN A 398 -9.21 6.69 -18.53
CA GLN A 398 -9.61 6.13 -19.83
C GLN A 398 -8.99 4.75 -20.14
N LEU A 399 -8.07 4.27 -19.32
CA LEU A 399 -7.44 2.94 -19.42
C LEU A 399 -8.14 1.97 -18.47
#